data_AF-A0AAE0XMU3-F1
#
_entry.id   AF-A0AAE0XMU3-F1
#
_cell.length_a   1.000
_cell.length_b   1.000
_cell.length_c   1.000
_cell.angle_alpha   90.00
_cell.angle_beta   90.00
_cell.angle_gamma   90.00
#
_symmetry.space_group_name_H-M   'P 1'
#
loop_
_entity.id
_entity.type
_entity.pdbx_description
1 polymer ?
#
loop_
_entity_poly.entity_id
_entity_poly.type
_entity_poly.pdbx_seq_one_letter_code
_entity_poly.pdbx_strand_id
1 'polypeptide(L)'
;MERINFTLVVSGLLCVVFLCPASAGTVGTLYKLKDAQNNTCALLQVQFNAAISAFKGGKYVANVSFSEIGIANTISGDCLVLLNLNLNGVASWTFFEYLRFRPTIHHMMTREVSFIPFKVFGHIAPSNKTYVFGTPKDEVIGAPDQSYLCGYEDRRFYIPIGTESTKADARSKITDEDITFSVFVDVKFLHIQFSKVVGGQFGEAVKCPQPK
;
A
#
# COMPACT_ATOMS: atom_id res chain seq x y z
N MET A 1 -63.87 -45.96 27.24
CA MET A 1 -62.42 -45.72 27.13
C MET A 1 -62.21 -44.79 25.95
N GLU A 2 -61.56 -43.67 26.23
CA GLU A 2 -61.69 -42.39 25.53
C GLU A 2 -60.94 -42.35 24.19
N ARG A 3 -61.53 -41.63 23.22
CA ARG A 3 -60.89 -41.09 22.02
C ARG A 3 -60.50 -39.64 22.31
N ILE A 4 -59.24 -39.22 22.15
CA ILE A 4 -58.89 -37.81 21.95
C ILE A 4 -57.68 -37.67 21.00
N ASN A 5 -58.00 -37.18 19.80
CA ASN A 5 -57.31 -36.23 18.91
C ASN A 5 -55.77 -36.03 19.01
N PHE A 6 -55.06 -36.38 17.94
CA PHE A 6 -53.78 -35.76 17.59
C PHE A 6 -54.01 -34.61 16.61
N THR A 7 -53.86 -33.39 17.13
CA THR A 7 -53.90 -32.14 16.36
C THR A 7 -52.59 -31.96 15.60
N LEU A 8 -52.72 -31.78 14.29
CA LEU A 8 -51.70 -31.24 13.39
C LEU A 8 -51.28 -29.83 13.84
N VAL A 9 -49.97 -29.59 14.00
CA VAL A 9 -49.40 -28.25 13.87
C VAL A 9 -48.35 -28.30 12.77
N VAL A 10 -48.77 -27.81 11.59
CA VAL A 10 -47.90 -27.38 10.50
C VAL A 10 -47.61 -25.90 10.72
N SER A 11 -46.36 -25.53 10.98
CA SER A 11 -45.90 -24.16 10.77
C SER A 11 -44.37 -23.99 10.95
N GLY A 12 -43.73 -23.39 9.94
CA GLY A 12 -42.39 -22.79 10.03
C GLY A 12 -41.27 -23.64 9.44
N LEU A 13 -41.19 -23.78 8.12
CA LEU A 13 -40.44 -22.88 7.22
C LEU A 13 -38.92 -22.90 7.47
N LEU A 14 -38.22 -23.42 6.45
CA LEU A 14 -36.78 -23.36 6.20
C LEU A 14 -36.09 -22.12 6.81
N CYS A 15 -35.02 -22.35 7.56
CA CYS A 15 -33.81 -21.57 7.39
C CYS A 15 -32.61 -22.46 7.68
N VAL A 16 -32.18 -23.17 6.64
CA VAL A 16 -30.81 -23.67 6.52
C VAL A 16 -29.92 -22.43 6.54
N VAL A 17 -29.45 -22.02 7.71
CA VAL A 17 -28.32 -21.08 7.78
C VAL A 17 -27.11 -21.90 7.40
N PHE A 18 -26.86 -21.88 6.10
CA PHE A 18 -25.60 -22.23 5.48
C PHE A 18 -24.45 -21.80 6.38
N LEU A 19 -23.58 -22.76 6.66
CA LEU A 19 -22.16 -22.53 6.82
C LEU A 19 -21.75 -21.43 5.84
N CYS A 20 -21.56 -20.23 6.36
CA CYS A 20 -20.72 -19.25 5.69
C CYS A 20 -19.32 -19.61 6.19
N PRO A 21 -18.48 -20.34 5.41
CA PRO A 21 -17.06 -20.15 5.59
C PRO A 21 -16.83 -18.70 5.19
N ALA A 22 -16.87 -17.78 6.16
CA ALA A 22 -16.13 -16.55 6.02
C ALA A 22 -14.70 -17.03 5.81
N SER A 23 -14.25 -17.03 4.56
CA SER A 23 -12.83 -17.03 4.28
C SER A 23 -12.32 -15.82 5.05
N ALA A 24 -11.73 -16.06 6.22
CA ALA A 24 -10.85 -15.11 6.87
C ALA A 24 -9.64 -14.96 5.95
N GLY A 25 -9.85 -14.31 4.81
CA GLY A 25 -8.80 -13.84 3.94
C GLY A 25 -8.03 -12.86 4.79
N THR A 26 -6.76 -13.15 5.04
CA THR A 26 -5.87 -12.30 5.80
C THR A 26 -6.00 -10.88 5.27
N VAL A 27 -6.50 -9.97 6.10
CA VAL A 27 -6.68 -8.56 5.74
C VAL A 27 -5.29 -7.91 5.83
N GLY A 28 -4.41 -8.17 4.86
CA GLY A 28 -3.06 -7.59 4.80
C GLY A 28 -2.16 -7.77 6.03
N THR A 29 -0.95 -7.19 5.98
CA THR A 29 -0.03 -7.08 7.13
C THR A 29 -0.18 -5.72 7.80
N LEU A 30 -0.34 -5.72 9.13
CA LEU A 30 -0.40 -4.51 9.94
C LEU A 30 0.99 -4.10 10.46
N TYR A 31 1.43 -2.92 10.05
CA TYR A 31 2.62 -2.23 10.51
C TYR A 31 2.23 -1.08 11.44
N LYS A 32 2.99 -0.92 12.53
CA LYS A 32 2.79 0.16 13.52
C LYS A 32 4.07 0.96 13.65
N LEU A 33 4.01 2.25 13.30
CA LEU A 33 5.11 3.17 13.62
C LEU A 33 4.92 3.67 15.05
N LYS A 34 6.01 3.66 15.82
CA LYS A 34 6.06 4.12 17.21
C LYS A 34 6.77 5.46 17.30
N ASP A 35 6.26 6.35 18.14
CA ASP A 35 6.97 7.58 18.51
C ASP A 35 8.08 7.30 19.52
N ALA A 36 8.81 8.36 19.92
CA ALA A 36 9.88 8.26 20.91
C ALA A 36 9.40 7.82 22.30
N GLN A 37 8.09 7.95 22.58
CA GLN A 37 7.44 7.52 23.81
C GLN A 37 6.84 6.10 23.70
N ASN A 38 7.11 5.39 22.60
CA ASN A 38 6.60 4.04 22.30
C ASN A 38 5.06 3.97 22.09
N ASN A 39 4.41 5.11 21.88
CA ASN A 39 3.00 5.13 21.47
C ASN A 39 2.90 4.87 19.97
N THR A 40 1.85 4.17 19.55
CA THR A 40 1.58 4.03 18.11
C THR A 40 1.14 5.38 17.58
N CYS A 41 1.88 5.91 16.62
CA CYS A 41 1.62 7.23 16.06
C CYS A 41 1.12 7.18 14.62
N ALA A 42 1.38 6.08 13.91
CA ALA A 42 0.87 5.84 12.57
C ALA A 42 0.68 4.34 12.31
N LEU A 43 -0.24 4.03 11.41
CA LEU A 43 -0.66 2.66 11.10
C LEU A 43 -0.67 2.46 9.59
N LEU A 44 -0.17 1.31 9.15
CA LEU A 44 -0.25 0.86 7.76
C LEU A 44 -0.68 -0.59 7.77
N GLN A 45 -1.85 -0.90 7.24
CA GLN A 45 -2.28 -2.25 6.92
C GLN A 45 -2.40 -2.35 5.42
N VAL A 46 -1.65 -3.25 4.81
CA VAL A 46 -1.55 -3.28 3.34
C VAL A 46 -1.54 -4.71 2.86
N GLN A 47 -1.96 -4.96 1.61
CA GLN A 47 -1.70 -6.19 0.89
C GLN A 47 -1.26 -5.81 -0.51
N PHE A 48 -0.06 -6.20 -0.91
CA PHE A 48 0.52 -5.73 -2.17
C PHE A 48 1.45 -6.74 -2.86
N ASN A 49 1.69 -6.46 -4.15
CA ASN A 49 2.79 -7.02 -4.92
C ASN A 49 3.44 -5.89 -5.73
N ALA A 50 4.68 -5.54 -5.40
CA ALA A 50 5.47 -4.56 -6.16
C ALA A 50 6.42 -5.30 -7.11
N ALA A 51 6.55 -4.83 -8.34
CA ALA A 51 7.53 -5.36 -9.28
C ALA A 51 8.37 -4.23 -9.89
N ILE A 52 9.67 -4.49 -10.01
CA ILE A 52 10.63 -3.63 -10.68
C ILE A 52 11.19 -4.43 -11.85
N SER A 53 11.01 -3.91 -13.05
CA SER A 53 11.52 -4.51 -14.29
C SER A 53 12.63 -3.65 -14.89
N ALA A 54 13.69 -4.30 -15.38
CA ALA A 54 14.81 -3.65 -16.06
C ALA A 54 14.77 -3.98 -17.57
N PHE A 55 15.08 -2.97 -18.38
CA PHE A 55 15.10 -3.06 -19.84
C PHE A 55 16.40 -2.47 -20.39
N LYS A 56 17.12 -3.20 -21.25
CA LYS A 56 18.34 -2.75 -21.91
C LYS A 56 18.10 -2.55 -23.40
N GLY A 57 18.33 -1.35 -23.93
CA GLY A 57 18.02 -1.02 -25.33
C GLY A 57 16.55 -1.27 -25.69
N GLY A 58 15.63 -1.06 -24.73
CA GLY A 58 14.19 -1.34 -24.86
C GLY A 58 13.78 -2.82 -24.74
N LYS A 59 14.72 -3.76 -24.56
CA LYS A 59 14.43 -5.19 -24.37
C LYS A 59 14.39 -5.55 -22.90
N TYR A 60 13.40 -6.32 -22.50
CA TYR A 60 13.29 -6.85 -21.14
C TYR A 60 14.50 -7.73 -20.79
N VAL A 61 15.12 -7.49 -19.63
CA VAL A 61 16.29 -8.26 -19.18
C VAL A 61 16.12 -8.90 -17.80
N ALA A 62 15.34 -8.30 -16.89
CA ALA A 62 15.12 -8.83 -15.55
C ALA A 62 13.88 -8.24 -14.89
N ASN A 63 13.33 -8.97 -13.91
CA ASN A 63 12.28 -8.50 -13.01
C ASN A 63 12.55 -9.01 -11.59
N VAL A 64 12.26 -8.17 -10.61
CA VAL A 64 12.23 -8.53 -9.19
C VAL A 64 10.87 -8.13 -8.63
N SER A 65 10.27 -9.01 -7.81
CA SER A 65 8.98 -8.76 -7.18
C SER A 65 9.08 -8.84 -5.66
N PHE A 66 8.30 -8.00 -4.99
CA PHE A 66 8.21 -7.88 -3.54
C PHE A 66 6.77 -8.10 -3.13
N SER A 67 6.52 -9.07 -2.25
CA SER A 67 5.19 -9.36 -1.70
C SER A 67 5.28 -9.59 -0.20
N GLU A 68 4.14 -9.57 0.49
CA GLU A 68 4.08 -9.79 1.94
C GLU A 68 4.48 -11.19 2.38
N ILE A 69 4.19 -12.20 1.55
CA ILE A 69 4.44 -13.61 1.85
C ILE A 69 5.92 -13.89 1.54
N GLY A 70 6.79 -13.64 2.52
CA GLY A 70 8.19 -14.06 2.45
C GLY A 70 9.24 -12.96 2.64
N ILE A 71 8.85 -11.75 3.06
CA ILE A 71 9.79 -10.64 3.27
C ILE A 71 9.63 -10.05 4.68
N ALA A 72 10.74 -9.90 5.39
CA ALA A 72 10.81 -9.14 6.63
C ALA A 72 10.77 -7.64 6.31
N ASN A 73 9.58 -7.13 5.98
CA ASN A 73 9.41 -5.70 5.79
C ASN A 73 9.41 -5.00 7.15
N THR A 74 10.17 -3.91 7.27
CA THR A 74 10.12 -3.04 8.44
C THR A 74 9.47 -1.71 8.05
N ILE A 75 8.75 -1.12 9.01
CA ILE A 75 8.23 0.24 8.86
C ILE A 75 9.13 1.21 9.60
N SER A 76 9.47 2.31 8.95
CA SER A 76 10.18 3.43 9.56
C SER A 76 9.59 4.75 9.06
N GLY A 77 9.95 5.87 9.67
CA GLY A 77 9.57 7.18 9.19
C GLY A 77 9.26 8.19 10.29
N ASP A 78 8.48 9.20 9.91
CA ASP A 78 8.04 10.29 10.78
C ASP A 78 6.52 10.24 10.91
N CYS A 79 6.03 10.24 12.15
CA CYS A 79 4.62 10.08 12.50
C CYS A 79 3.67 11.08 11.80
N LEU A 80 4.17 12.24 11.36
CA LEU A 80 3.39 13.32 10.78
C LEU A 80 3.49 13.40 9.25
N VAL A 81 4.51 12.79 8.66
CA VAL A 81 4.86 13.09 7.26
C VAL A 81 5.12 11.84 6.45
N LEU A 82 5.67 10.78 7.04
CA LEU A 82 6.34 9.75 6.26
C LEU A 82 6.21 8.36 6.87
N LEU A 83 5.75 7.41 6.06
CA LEU A 83 5.86 5.97 6.33
C LEU A 83 6.66 5.31 5.22
N ASN A 84 7.78 4.69 5.58
CA ASN A 84 8.64 3.95 4.68
C ASN A 84 8.53 2.46 5.00
N LEU A 85 8.01 1.70 4.04
CA LEU A 85 8.05 0.25 4.05
C LEU A 85 9.32 -0.22 3.35
N ASN A 86 10.26 -0.76 4.12
CA ASN A 86 11.48 -1.33 3.57
C ASN A 86 11.17 -2.67 2.88
N LEU A 87 11.59 -2.81 1.62
CA LEU A 87 11.37 -4.00 0.81
C LEU A 87 12.69 -4.78 0.72
N ASN A 88 12.87 -5.71 1.67
CA ASN A 88 14.02 -6.63 1.75
C ASN A 88 15.40 -5.94 1.73
N GLY A 89 15.52 -4.72 2.27
CA GLY A 89 16.77 -3.97 2.35
C GLY A 89 17.29 -3.39 1.03
N VAL A 90 16.61 -3.63 -0.10
CA VAL A 90 17.09 -3.27 -1.45
C VAL A 90 16.22 -2.23 -2.15
N ALA A 91 14.96 -2.12 -1.75
CA ALA A 91 14.03 -1.11 -2.21
C ALA A 91 13.20 -0.58 -1.04
N SER A 92 12.45 0.49 -1.27
CA SER A 92 11.49 1.00 -0.29
C SER A 92 10.23 1.50 -0.98
N TRP A 93 9.10 1.37 -0.30
CA TRP A 93 7.84 1.96 -0.69
C TRP A 93 7.42 2.97 0.38
N THR A 94 7.49 4.24 0.01
CA THR A 94 7.28 5.37 0.91
C THR A 94 5.95 6.02 0.65
N PHE A 95 5.23 6.36 1.72
CA PHE A 95 4.00 7.11 1.71
C PHE A 95 4.27 8.46 2.39
N PHE A 96 3.95 9.55 1.71
CA PHE A 96 4.14 10.90 2.21
C PHE A 96 2.79 11.55 2.43
N GLU A 97 2.53 12.04 3.64
CA GLU A 97 1.44 12.96 3.92
C GLU A 97 1.90 14.40 3.69
N TYR A 98 1.05 15.19 3.04
CA TYR A 98 1.25 16.63 2.92
C TYR A 98 -0.08 17.37 2.77
N LEU A 99 -0.06 18.68 3.02
CA LEU A 99 -1.23 19.53 2.86
C LEU A 99 -1.25 20.16 1.47
N ARG A 100 -2.41 20.09 0.80
CA ARG A 100 -2.67 20.84 -0.45
C ARG A 100 -3.79 21.84 -0.23
N PHE A 101 -3.55 23.09 -0.61
CA PHE A 101 -4.54 24.16 -0.51
C PHE A 101 -5.21 24.42 -1.86
N ARG A 102 -6.49 24.04 -2.03
CA ARG A 102 -7.36 24.43 -3.17
C ARG A 102 -8.85 24.13 -2.88
N PRO A 103 -9.79 25.11 -2.84
CA PRO A 103 -9.81 26.34 -2.02
C PRO A 103 -9.80 26.09 -0.50
N THR A 104 -9.86 24.83 -0.08
CA THR A 104 -9.74 24.35 1.31
C THR A 104 -8.43 23.59 1.51
N ILE A 105 -8.03 23.37 2.77
CA ILE A 105 -6.90 22.51 3.11
C ILE A 105 -7.36 21.05 2.98
N HIS A 106 -6.62 20.28 2.18
CA HIS A 106 -6.81 18.84 2.05
C HIS A 106 -5.54 18.11 2.51
N HIS A 107 -5.71 17.05 3.29
CA HIS A 107 -4.64 16.10 3.55
C HIS A 107 -4.52 15.18 2.36
N MET A 108 -3.33 15.18 1.78
CA MET A 108 -2.98 14.43 0.61
C MET A 108 -1.96 13.36 0.97
N MET A 109 -2.00 12.26 0.24
CA MET A 109 -0.96 11.26 0.23
C MET A 109 -0.40 11.08 -1.16
N THR A 110 0.93 11.09 -1.26
CA THR A 110 1.65 10.61 -2.45
C THR A 110 2.49 9.40 -2.06
N ARG A 111 2.80 8.54 -3.03
CA ARG A 111 3.60 7.34 -2.77
C ARG A 111 4.80 7.30 -3.71
N GLU A 112 5.95 6.91 -3.18
CA GLU A 112 7.18 6.75 -3.94
C GLU A 112 7.74 5.35 -3.76
N VAL A 113 8.26 4.76 -4.83
CA VAL A 113 9.14 3.59 -4.76
C VAL A 113 10.55 4.06 -5.05
N SER A 114 11.49 3.70 -4.17
CA SER A 114 12.91 3.96 -4.39
C SER A 114 13.73 2.68 -4.29
N PHE A 115 14.80 2.59 -5.06
CA PHE A 115 15.71 1.45 -5.03
C PHE A 115 17.08 1.80 -5.60
N ILE A 116 18.08 0.99 -5.28
CA ILE A 116 19.41 1.05 -5.89
C ILE A 116 19.51 -0.12 -6.89
N PRO A 117 19.65 0.12 -8.21
CA PRO A 117 19.63 -0.94 -9.22
C PRO A 117 20.62 -2.07 -8.96
N PHE A 118 21.85 -1.76 -8.54
CA PHE A 118 22.85 -2.78 -8.23
C PHE A 118 22.42 -3.69 -7.06
N LYS A 119 21.72 -3.15 -6.06
CA LYS A 119 21.19 -3.96 -4.95
C LYS A 119 20.05 -4.87 -5.38
N VAL A 120 19.25 -4.47 -6.38
CA VAL A 120 18.10 -5.22 -6.86
C VAL A 120 18.50 -6.25 -7.94
N PHE A 121 19.37 -5.88 -8.87
CA PHE A 121 19.68 -6.64 -10.08
C PHE A 121 21.16 -7.06 -10.20
N GLY A 122 22.01 -6.68 -9.26
CA GLY A 122 23.45 -6.98 -9.31
C GLY A 122 24.11 -6.42 -10.57
N HIS A 123 24.97 -7.23 -11.19
CA HIS A 123 25.72 -6.86 -12.40
C HIS A 123 24.84 -6.57 -13.63
N ILE A 124 23.56 -6.95 -13.64
CA ILE A 124 22.64 -6.62 -14.73
C ILE A 124 22.41 -5.10 -14.80
N ALA A 125 22.38 -4.42 -13.65
CA ALA A 125 22.23 -2.97 -13.57
C ALA A 125 23.23 -2.39 -12.53
N PRO A 126 24.46 -2.08 -12.93
CA PRO A 126 25.56 -1.79 -12.01
C PRO A 126 25.48 -0.43 -11.30
N SER A 127 24.44 0.36 -11.56
CA SER A 127 24.27 1.68 -10.94
C SER A 127 24.06 1.60 -9.43
N ASN A 128 24.81 2.43 -8.70
CA ASN A 128 24.69 2.63 -7.26
C ASN A 128 23.87 3.88 -6.88
N LYS A 129 23.28 4.59 -7.85
CA LYS A 129 22.40 5.73 -7.55
C LYS A 129 21.06 5.21 -7.03
N THR A 130 20.42 5.98 -6.15
CA THR A 130 19.03 5.71 -5.75
C THR A 130 18.08 6.28 -6.79
N TYR A 131 17.29 5.42 -7.42
CA TYR A 131 16.25 5.79 -8.38
C TYR A 131 14.93 5.95 -7.64
N VAL A 132 14.13 6.95 -8.01
CA VAL A 132 12.85 7.24 -7.35
C VAL A 132 11.74 7.33 -8.40
N PHE A 133 10.63 6.68 -8.10
CA PHE A 133 9.42 6.64 -8.91
C PHE A 133 8.24 7.07 -8.06
N GLY A 134 7.40 7.98 -8.55
CA GLY A 134 6.24 8.52 -7.82
C GLY A 134 4.91 8.04 -8.40
N THR A 135 3.86 8.06 -7.60
CA THR A 135 2.50 7.83 -8.10
C THR A 135 2.07 8.93 -9.07
N PRO A 136 1.30 8.59 -10.13
CA PRO A 136 0.84 9.58 -11.11
C PRO A 136 -0.20 10.56 -10.54
N LYS A 137 -0.86 10.18 -9.44
CA LYS A 137 -1.93 10.94 -8.82
C LYS A 137 -1.90 10.76 -7.30
N ASP A 138 -2.02 11.87 -6.60
CA ASP A 138 -2.12 11.90 -5.15
C ASP A 138 -3.55 11.59 -4.69
N GLU A 139 -3.67 11.08 -3.47
CA GLU A 139 -4.93 10.70 -2.85
C GLU A 139 -5.33 11.66 -1.75
N VAL A 140 -6.63 11.92 -1.62
CA VAL A 140 -7.17 12.62 -0.47
C VAL A 140 -7.41 11.58 0.63
N ILE A 141 -6.79 11.75 1.79
CA ILE A 141 -6.80 10.74 2.87
C ILE A 141 -7.69 11.06 4.07
N GLY A 142 -8.28 12.26 4.12
CA GLY A 142 -9.22 12.67 5.19
C GLY A 142 -8.68 13.75 6.11
N ALA A 143 -9.23 13.87 7.32
CA ALA A 143 -8.66 14.69 8.39
C ALA A 143 -7.55 13.93 9.17
N PRO A 144 -6.71 14.60 9.98
CA PRO A 144 -5.60 13.95 10.70
C PRO A 144 -6.00 12.80 11.66
N ASP A 145 -7.23 12.83 12.17
CA ASP A 145 -7.78 11.82 13.08
C ASP A 145 -8.53 10.69 12.34
N GLN A 146 -8.63 10.79 11.01
CA GLN A 146 -9.24 9.79 10.14
C GLN A 146 -8.17 8.90 9.51
N SER A 147 -8.62 7.76 9.01
CA SER A 147 -7.82 6.81 8.25
C SER A 147 -8.28 6.78 6.79
N TYR A 148 -7.40 6.40 5.88
CA TYR A 148 -7.73 6.15 4.49
C TYR A 148 -7.85 4.65 4.24
N LEU A 149 -8.98 4.20 3.68
CA LEU A 149 -9.25 2.79 3.40
C LEU A 149 -9.57 2.57 1.92
N CYS A 150 -8.78 1.69 1.29
CA CYS A 150 -9.05 1.16 -0.03
C CYS A 150 -9.06 -0.37 -0.01
N GLY A 151 -10.26 -0.93 -0.17
CA GLY A 151 -10.49 -2.38 -0.18
C GLY A 151 -10.69 -2.98 -1.57
N TYR A 152 -10.31 -2.25 -2.62
CA TYR A 152 -10.36 -2.72 -4.00
C TYR A 152 -8.95 -2.85 -4.55
N GLU A 153 -8.76 -3.75 -5.51
CA GLU A 153 -7.50 -3.90 -6.23
C GLU A 153 -7.18 -2.62 -7.02
N ASP A 154 -6.02 -2.04 -6.75
CA ASP A 154 -5.51 -0.82 -7.35
C ASP A 154 -4.11 -1.08 -7.91
N ARG A 155 -4.06 -1.23 -9.23
CA ARG A 155 -2.83 -1.45 -9.98
C ARG A 155 -2.29 -0.12 -10.49
N ARG A 156 -1.06 0.23 -10.08
CA ARG A 156 -0.42 1.50 -10.46
C ARG A 156 0.94 1.32 -11.10
N PHE A 157 1.14 2.06 -12.18
CA PHE A 157 2.45 2.34 -12.75
C PHE A 157 3.02 3.60 -12.11
N TYR A 158 4.24 3.50 -11.59
CA TYR A 158 4.92 4.65 -11.01
C TYR A 158 5.76 5.34 -12.09
N ILE A 159 5.72 6.66 -12.07
CA ILE A 159 6.41 7.51 -13.04
C ILE A 159 7.81 7.82 -12.50
N PRO A 160 8.89 7.69 -13.30
CA PRO A 160 10.22 8.10 -12.87
C PRO A 160 10.22 9.59 -12.53
N ILE A 161 10.66 9.94 -11.33
CA ILE A 161 10.78 11.35 -10.89
C ILE A 161 12.23 11.83 -10.79
N GLY A 162 13.20 10.91 -10.81
CA GLY A 162 14.63 11.22 -10.86
C GLY A 162 15.46 10.30 -9.97
N THR A 163 16.70 10.69 -9.70
CA THR A 163 17.49 10.11 -8.60
C THR A 163 17.34 10.95 -7.34
N GLU A 164 17.63 10.41 -6.15
CA GLU A 164 17.54 11.18 -4.89
C GLU A 164 18.29 12.53 -4.95
N SER A 165 19.41 12.59 -5.66
CA SER A 165 20.21 13.82 -5.84
C SER A 165 19.65 14.81 -6.87
N THR A 166 18.67 14.43 -7.69
CA THR A 166 18.21 15.22 -8.86
C THR A 166 16.69 15.28 -8.99
N LYS A 167 15.92 15.13 -7.90
CA LYS A 167 14.44 15.17 -7.88
C LYS A 167 13.80 16.38 -8.60
N ALA A 168 14.56 17.41 -8.97
CA ALA A 168 14.12 18.57 -9.74
C ALA A 168 13.99 18.32 -11.27
N ASP A 169 14.63 17.30 -11.85
CA ASP A 169 14.59 17.00 -13.29
C ASP A 169 13.53 15.94 -13.64
N ALA A 170 12.28 16.22 -13.28
CA ALA A 170 11.11 15.32 -13.27
C ALA A 170 10.63 14.80 -14.65
N ARG A 171 11.45 14.90 -15.70
CA ARG A 171 11.21 14.29 -17.03
C ARG A 171 12.46 13.71 -17.69
N SER A 172 13.61 13.75 -17.01
CA SER A 172 14.79 13.05 -17.51
C SER A 172 14.53 11.56 -17.37
N LYS A 173 14.61 10.81 -18.48
CA LYS A 173 14.62 9.35 -18.41
C LYS A 173 15.75 8.97 -17.45
N ILE A 174 15.45 8.30 -16.35
CA ILE A 174 16.51 7.81 -15.47
C ILE A 174 17.17 6.64 -16.20
N THR A 175 18.25 6.94 -16.90
CA THR A 175 19.04 5.99 -17.67
C THR A 175 20.44 5.96 -17.11
N ASP A 176 20.90 4.79 -16.68
CA ASP A 176 22.32 4.47 -16.65
C ASP A 176 22.58 3.47 -17.78
N GLU A 177 23.60 3.72 -18.58
CA GLU A 177 24.21 2.68 -19.44
C GLU A 177 23.21 1.92 -20.35
N ASP A 178 22.25 2.63 -20.96
CA ASP A 178 21.19 2.07 -21.83
C ASP A 178 20.18 1.16 -21.09
N ILE A 179 20.12 1.23 -19.77
CA ILE A 179 19.13 0.54 -18.94
C ILE A 179 18.05 1.53 -18.48
N THR A 180 16.80 1.11 -18.63
CA THR A 180 15.61 1.78 -18.10
C THR A 180 14.87 0.87 -17.15
N PHE A 181 14.10 1.46 -16.24
CA PHE A 181 13.32 0.71 -15.27
C PHE A 181 11.82 1.05 -15.36
N SER A 182 11.00 0.05 -15.09
CA SER A 182 9.56 0.21 -14.88
C SER A 182 9.21 -0.29 -13.50
N VAL A 183 8.34 0.44 -12.80
CA VAL A 183 7.87 0.10 -11.47
C VAL A 183 6.35 0.00 -11.49
N PHE A 184 5.83 -1.13 -11.03
CA PHE A 184 4.42 -1.38 -10.85
C PHE A 184 4.16 -1.85 -9.41
N VAL A 185 3.06 -1.39 -8.82
CA VAL A 185 2.57 -1.89 -7.53
C VAL A 185 1.10 -2.26 -7.68
N ASP A 186 0.80 -3.52 -7.37
CA ASP A 186 -0.55 -4.05 -7.19
C ASP A 186 -0.94 -3.94 -5.73
N VAL A 187 -1.98 -3.19 -5.40
CA VAL A 187 -2.45 -3.03 -4.03
C VAL A 187 -3.84 -3.64 -3.93
N LYS A 188 -3.97 -4.76 -3.22
CA LYS A 188 -5.26 -5.45 -3.00
C LYS A 188 -6.02 -4.87 -1.83
N PHE A 189 -5.29 -4.35 -0.86
CA PHE A 189 -5.83 -3.73 0.35
C PHE A 189 -4.88 -2.65 0.82
N LEU A 190 -5.41 -1.50 1.23
CA LEU A 190 -4.65 -0.45 1.91
C LEU A 190 -5.54 0.23 2.95
N HIS A 191 -5.08 0.23 4.20
CA HIS A 191 -5.63 1.02 5.28
C HIS A 191 -4.49 1.75 5.95
N ILE A 192 -4.46 3.07 5.86
CA ILE A 192 -3.34 3.88 6.32
C ILE A 192 -3.86 5.05 7.15
N GLN A 193 -3.15 5.37 8.21
CA GLN A 193 -3.38 6.58 8.99
C GLN A 193 -2.06 7.18 9.41
N PHE A 194 -1.92 8.46 9.12
CA PHE A 194 -0.83 9.29 9.57
C PHE A 194 -1.29 10.11 10.77
N SER A 195 -0.48 10.15 11.81
CA SER A 195 -0.73 10.92 13.04
C SER A 195 -2.03 10.56 13.79
N LYS A 196 -2.17 11.16 14.98
CA LYS A 196 -3.36 11.10 15.87
C LYS A 196 -4.01 9.72 16.03
N VAL A 197 -3.21 8.66 16.01
CA VAL A 197 -3.67 7.31 16.31
C VAL A 197 -3.98 7.20 17.79
N VAL A 198 -5.25 6.95 18.12
CA VAL A 198 -5.73 6.80 19.51
C VAL A 198 -5.91 5.32 19.82
N GLY A 199 -5.38 4.86 20.96
CA GLY A 199 -5.52 3.46 21.38
C GLY A 199 -4.81 2.43 20.48
N GLY A 200 -3.96 2.88 19.55
CA GLY A 200 -3.27 2.00 18.60
C GLY A 200 -4.21 1.37 17.55
N GLN A 201 -5.34 2.02 17.29
CA GLN A 201 -6.36 1.61 16.33
C GLN A 201 -6.59 2.69 15.27
N PHE A 202 -7.06 2.29 14.09
CA PHE A 202 -7.48 3.24 13.07
C PHE A 202 -8.68 4.05 13.54
N GLY A 203 -8.68 5.34 13.22
CA GLY A 203 -9.85 6.21 13.32
C GLY A 203 -10.88 5.95 12.22
N GLU A 204 -11.89 6.81 12.13
CA GLU A 204 -12.93 6.73 11.10
C GLU A 204 -12.32 6.69 9.69
N ALA A 205 -12.82 5.80 8.82
CA ALA A 205 -12.24 5.57 7.51
C ALA A 205 -12.88 6.43 6.41
N VAL A 206 -12.06 7.25 5.74
CA VAL A 206 -12.35 7.84 4.44
C VAL A 206 -12.06 6.80 3.36
N LYS A 207 -13.09 6.39 2.63
CA LYS A 207 -12.97 5.35 1.60
C LYS A 207 -12.39 5.92 0.31
N CYS A 208 -11.53 5.15 -0.34
CA CYS A 208 -11.06 5.47 -1.68
C CYS A 208 -12.23 5.51 -2.69
N PRO A 209 -12.15 6.34 -3.74
CA PRO A 209 -13.11 6.29 -4.84
C PRO A 209 -13.08 4.89 -5.48
N GLN A 210 -14.26 4.36 -5.83
CA GLN A 210 -14.32 3.12 -6.60
C GLN A 210 -13.64 3.31 -7.97
N PRO A 211 -12.93 2.29 -8.47
CA PRO A 211 -12.48 2.27 -9.86
C PRO A 211 -13.69 2.47 -10.79
N LYS A 212 -13.53 3.29 -11.82
CA LYS A 212 -14.54 3.45 -12.88
C LYS A 212 -14.37 2.38 -13.95
#